data_AF-A0A7C6X198-F1
#
_entry.id   AF-A0A7C6X198-F1
#
_cell.length_a   1.000
_cell.length_b   1.000
_cell.length_c   1.000
_cell.angle_alpha   90.00
_cell.angle_beta   90.00
_cell.angle_gamma   90.00
#
_symmetry.space_group_name_H-M   'P 1'
#
loop_
_entity.id
_entity.type
_entity.pdbx_description
1 polymer ?
#
loop_
_entity_poly.entity_id
_entity_poly.type
_entity_poly.pdbx_seq_one_letter_code
_entity_poly.pdbx_strand_id
1 'polypeptide(L)' 'MNRFSPSRLRTALQKSGMNQAELAGKMGVSRAALSRILRGLRSPNSRFIAALKRGFPNLPMEYFFEIRPPKEERPGRK' A
#
# COMPACT_ATOMS: atom_id res chain seq x y z
N MET A 1 11.46 -11.57 3.71
CA MET A 1 10.02 -11.46 3.40
C MET A 1 9.66 -9.99 3.16
N ASN A 2 9.10 -9.68 1.99
CA ASN A 2 8.66 -8.33 1.65
C ASN A 2 7.44 -7.95 2.49
N ARG A 3 7.51 -6.82 3.21
CA ARG A 3 6.42 -6.34 4.07
C ARG A 3 5.57 -5.34 3.30
N PHE A 4 4.24 -5.49 3.32
CA PHE A 4 3.35 -4.51 2.70
C PHE A 4 3.50 -3.14 3.38
N SER A 5 3.55 -2.07 2.59
CA SER A 5 3.74 -0.71 3.06
C SER A 5 2.49 0.15 2.81
N PRO A 6 1.68 0.43 3.86
CA PRO A 6 0.49 1.27 3.73
C PRO A 6 0.79 2.70 3.27
N SER A 7 1.97 3.24 3.62
CA SER A 7 2.39 4.57 3.20
C SER A 7 2.57 4.66 1.68
N ARG A 8 3.19 3.65 1.05
CA ARG A 8 3.33 3.59 -0.40
C ARG A 8 1.98 3.48 -1.12
N LEU A 9 1.02 2.73 -0.55
CA LEU A 9 -0.34 2.71 -1.07
C LEU A 9 -1.02 4.09 -0.98
N ARG A 10 -0.81 4.85 0.10
CA ARG A 10 -1.32 6.24 0.21
C ARG A 10 -0.69 7.15 -0.85
N THR A 11 0.61 7.04 -1.07
CA THR A 11 1.31 7.82 -2.09
C THR A 11 0.80 7.51 -3.49
N ALA A 12 0.59 6.22 -3.82
CA ALA A 12 -0.01 5.83 -5.10
C ALA A 12 -1.41 6.41 -5.27
N LEU A 13 -2.24 6.35 -4.22
CA LEU A 13 -3.58 6.94 -4.22
C LEU A 13 -3.54 8.45 -4.48
N GLN A 14 -2.70 9.20 -3.76
CA GLN A 14 -2.52 10.64 -3.95
C GLN A 14 -2.05 10.98 -5.37
N LYS A 15 -1.03 10.28 -5.88
CA LYS A 15 -0.50 10.49 -7.23
C LYS A 15 -1.51 10.19 -8.33
N SER A 16 -2.42 9.25 -8.08
CA SER A 16 -3.46 8.90 -9.04
C SER A 16 -4.63 9.88 -9.10
N GLY A 17 -4.72 10.81 -8.14
CA GLY A 17 -5.87 11.71 -7.99
C GLY A 17 -7.17 11.04 -7.53
N MET A 18 -7.18 9.71 -7.34
CA MET A 18 -8.36 8.97 -6.90
C MET A 18 -8.60 9.15 -5.39
N ASN A 19 -9.87 9.13 -5.00
CA ASN A 19 -10.26 8.99 -3.60
C ASN A 19 -10.35 7.51 -3.19
N GLN A 20 -10.48 7.24 -1.87
CA GLN A 20 -10.53 5.86 -1.37
C GLN A 20 -11.75 5.06 -1.87
N ALA A 21 -12.88 5.70 -2.14
CA ALA A 21 -14.07 5.02 -2.64
C ALA A 21 -13.87 4.57 -4.09
N GLU A 22 -13.29 5.42 -4.93
CA GLU A 22 -12.95 5.11 -6.32
C GLU A 22 -11.93 3.99 -6.42
N LEU A 23 -10.85 4.05 -5.61
CA LEU A 23 -9.86 2.99 -5.57
C LEU A 23 -10.50 1.66 -5.10
N ALA A 24 -11.32 1.70 -4.05
CA ALA A 24 -12.00 0.51 -3.55
C ALA A 24 -12.92 -0.10 -4.62
N GLY A 25 -13.65 0.72 -5.37
CA GLY A 25 -14.47 0.31 -6.50
C GLY A 25 -13.65 -0.36 -7.60
N LYS A 26 -12.55 0.27 -8.05
CA LYS A 26 -11.62 -0.33 -9.05
C LYS A 26 -11.02 -1.64 -8.59
N MET A 27 -10.65 -1.73 -7.32
CA MET A 27 -10.07 -2.93 -6.73
C MET A 27 -11.12 -4.04 -6.50
N GLY A 28 -12.41 -3.72 -6.51
CA GLY A 28 -13.47 -4.65 -6.12
C GLY A 28 -13.40 -5.04 -4.64
N VAL A 29 -12.99 -4.11 -3.77
CA VAL A 29 -12.91 -4.31 -2.32
C VAL A 29 -13.80 -3.31 -1.60
N SER A 30 -14.17 -3.58 -0.35
CA SER A 30 -14.94 -2.59 0.41
C SER A 30 -14.06 -1.41 0.83
N ARG A 31 -14.63 -0.19 0.79
CA ARG A 31 -13.96 1.03 1.29
C ARG A 31 -13.47 0.86 2.73
N ALA A 32 -14.24 0.16 3.56
CA ALA A 32 -13.87 -0.12 4.95
C ALA A 32 -12.67 -1.08 5.06
N ALA A 33 -12.50 -2.05 4.14
CA ALA A 33 -11.32 -2.91 4.10
C ALA A 33 -10.08 -2.11 3.70
N LEU A 34 -10.19 -1.29 2.65
CA LEU A 34 -9.11 -0.39 2.21
C LEU A 34 -8.68 0.55 3.35
N SER A 35 -9.63 1.20 4.03
CA SER A 35 -9.34 2.13 5.12
C SER A 35 -8.59 1.45 6.30
N ARG A 36 -9.01 0.24 6.70
CA ARG A 36 -8.31 -0.52 7.76
C ARG A 36 -6.87 -0.85 7.39
N ILE A 37 -6.62 -1.23 6.13
CA ILE A 37 -5.27 -1.51 5.62
C ILE A 37 -4.43 -0.23 5.59
N LEU A 38 -4.97 0.87 5.07
CA LEU A 38 -4.28 2.16 5.03
C LEU A 38 -3.91 2.68 6.43
N ARG A 39 -4.71 2.35 7.45
CA ARG A 39 -4.46 2.68 8.87
C ARG A 39 -3.55 1.68 9.59
N GLY A 40 -3.13 0.60 8.93
CA GLY A 40 -2.32 -0.46 9.55
C GLY A 40 -3.08 -1.33 10.56
N LEU A 41 -4.41 -1.22 10.63
CA LEU A 41 -5.25 -2.02 11.53
C LEU A 41 -5.44 -3.45 11.04
N ARG A 42 -5.12 -3.71 9.76
CA ARG A 42 -5.25 -5.02 9.13
C ARG A 42 -4.16 -5.22 8.10
N SER A 43 -3.54 -6.40 8.10
CA SER A 43 -2.65 -6.82 7.02
C SER A 43 -3.45 -7.20 5.77
N PRO A 44 -2.99 -6.82 4.56
CA PRO A 44 -3.65 -7.25 3.32
C PRO A 44 -3.55 -8.76 3.15
N ASN A 45 -4.63 -9.38 2.68
CA ASN A 45 -4.63 -10.78 2.28
C ASN A 45 -4.25 -10.93 0.80
N SER A 46 -4.10 -12.17 0.33
CA SER A 46 -3.76 -12.48 -1.06
C SER A 46 -4.75 -11.85 -2.06
N ARG A 47 -6.05 -11.85 -1.76
CA ARG A 47 -7.09 -11.21 -2.60
C ARG A 47 -6.89 -9.71 -2.71
N PHE A 48 -6.59 -9.02 -1.62
CA PHE A 48 -6.31 -7.59 -1.62
C PHE A 48 -5.03 -7.27 -2.40
N ILE A 49 -3.99 -8.09 -2.22
CA ILE A 49 -2.74 -7.93 -2.97
C ILE A 49 -3.03 -8.08 -4.46
N ALA A 50 -3.73 -9.12 -4.90
CA ALA A 50 -4.12 -9.28 -6.30
C ALA A 50 -4.95 -8.09 -6.84
N ALA A 51 -5.83 -7.54 -6.00
CA ALA A 51 -6.66 -6.39 -6.36
C ALA A 51 -5.85 -5.11 -6.63
N LEU A 52 -4.64 -4.97 -6.08
CA LEU A 52 -3.77 -3.81 -6.36
C LEU A 52 -3.44 -3.70 -7.85
N LYS A 53 -3.33 -4.82 -8.59
CA LYS A 53 -3.13 -4.80 -10.05
C LYS A 53 -4.29 -4.13 -10.79
N ARG A 54 -5.52 -4.24 -10.27
CA ARG A 54 -6.71 -3.58 -10.86
C ARG A 54 -6.76 -2.10 -10.50
N GLY A 55 -6.37 -1.76 -9.27
CA GLY A 55 -6.31 -0.36 -8.82
C GLY A 55 -5.19 0.45 -9.48
N PHE A 56 -4.04 -0.21 -9.72
CA PHE A 56 -2.81 0.42 -10.22
C PHE A 56 -2.12 -0.49 -11.25
N PRO A 57 -2.66 -0.63 -12.47
CA PRO A 57 -2.10 -1.52 -13.50
C PRO A 57 -0.69 -1.12 -13.96
N ASN A 58 -0.33 0.16 -13.83
CA ASN A 58 0.96 0.69 -14.25
C ASN A 58 2.03 0.67 -13.14
N LEU A 59 1.69 0.20 -11.93
CA LEU A 59 2.65 0.12 -10.83
C LEU A 59 3.07 -1.34 -10.60
N PRO A 60 4.39 -1.63 -10.51
CA PRO A 60 4.86 -2.96 -10.20
C PRO A 60 4.45 -3.35 -8.77
N MET A 61 4.23 -4.63 -8.51
CA MET A 61 3.76 -5.05 -7.19
C MET A 61 4.77 -4.73 -6.10
N GLU A 62 6.07 -4.82 -6.38
CA GLU A 62 7.13 -4.44 -5.44
C GLU A 62 7.01 -2.98 -4.97
N TYR A 63 6.37 -2.11 -5.75
CA TYR A 63 6.09 -0.75 -5.31
C TYR A 63 5.31 -0.75 -4.00
N PHE A 64 4.37 -1.66 -3.77
CA PHE A 64 3.54 -1.67 -2.55
C PHE A 64 4.20 -2.35 -1.35
N PHE A 65 5.43 -2.85 -1.50
CA PHE A 65 6.15 -3.53 -0.43
C PHE A 65 7.45 -2.78 -0.10
N GLU A 66 7.79 -2.78 1.19
CA GLU A 66 9.11 -2.36 1.65
C GLU A 66 10.11 -3.48 1.35
N ILE A 67 11.06 -3.17 0.47
CA ILE A 67 12.40 -3.75 0.52
C ILE A 67 13.07 -2.97 1.64
N ARG A 68 13.38 -3.60 2.79
CA ARG A 68 14.17 -2.90 3.80
C ARG A 68 15.54 -2.59 3.16
N PRO A 69 15.97 -1.33 3.01
CA PRO A 69 17.40 -1.07 3.03
C PRO A 69 17.91 -1.47 4.44
N PRO A 70 19.16 -1.95 4.57
CA PRO A 70 19.78 -2.12 5.87
C PRO A 70 19.60 -0.82 6.65
N LYS A 71 19.14 -0.94 7.90
CA LYS A 71 18.81 0.17 8.80
C LYS A 71 19.98 1.16 8.77
N GLU A 72 19.78 2.33 8.18
CA GLU A 72 20.78 3.40 8.22
C GLU A 72 21.03 3.73 9.70
N GLU A 73 22.19 3.34 10.19
CA GLU A 73 22.70 3.69 11.52
C GLU A 73 22.65 5.21 11.61
N ARG A 74 21.67 5.73 12.36
CA ARG A 74 21.72 7.13 12.76
C ARG A 74 23.02 7.27 13.58
N PRO A 75 24.00 8.09 13.16
CA PRO A 75 25.18 8.30 13.98
C PRO A 75 24.69 8.88 15.31
N GLY A 76 25.14 8.22 16.39
CA GLY A 76 24.73 8.55 17.75
C GLY A 76 24.87 10.04 18.01
N ARG A 77 23.79 10.64 18.52
CA ARG A 77 23.86 11.98 19.09
C ARG A 77 24.71 11.87 20.37
N LYS A 78 25.99 12.23 20.28
CA LYS A 78 26.80 12.58 21.45
C LYS A 78 26.31 13.91 22.03
#